data_AF-A0AB37UII0-F1
#
_entry.id   AF-A0AB37UII0-F1
#
_cell.length_a   1.000
_cell.length_b   1.000
_cell.length_c   1.000
_cell.angle_alpha   90.00
_cell.angle_beta   90.00
_cell.angle_gamma   90.00
#
_symmetry.space_group_name_H-M   'P 1'
#
loop_
_entity.id
_entity.type
_entity.pdbx_description
1 polymer ?
#
loop_
_entity_poly.entity_id
_entity_poly.type
_entity_poly.pdbx_seq_one_letter_code
_entity_poly.pdbx_strand_id
1 'polypeptide(L)'
;MLYRGIEVTYESIREWCEKFGQQYANQLRRKRPYIADKWHLDEVVVTIEGQQYYLWRAVDSEGNVLDVLLQRHRDTKAAHRFFRKLLKKQGFVPRVIVTDKLKSYAAAKKQVLKSVEHRQHKGLNNRVENSHQPTRTRERRMRRFKSPGQAQRFLSSFEPIRQHFHPKQHQLTAPRYREQLRQRFEDWRDVACLKPAA
;
A
#
# COMPACT_ATOMS: atom_id res chain seq x y z
N MET A 1 10.00 16.42 -19.42
CA MET A 1 9.34 16.74 -18.12
C MET A 1 10.28 17.66 -17.37
N LEU A 2 10.23 18.97 -17.66
CA LEU A 2 11.09 20.00 -17.08
C LEU A 2 10.40 20.58 -15.84
N TYR A 3 10.70 20.05 -14.66
CA TYR A 3 10.44 20.77 -13.42
C TYR A 3 11.79 21.37 -12.99
N ARG A 4 11.91 22.70 -13.04
CA ARG A 4 13.12 23.49 -12.69
C ARG A 4 14.31 23.47 -13.67
N GLY A 5 14.14 23.06 -14.93
CA GLY A 5 15.23 23.14 -15.92
C GLY A 5 16.31 22.05 -15.79
N ILE A 6 16.13 21.09 -14.88
CA ILE A 6 17.10 20.02 -14.63
C ILE A 6 16.78 18.85 -15.57
N GLU A 7 17.76 18.48 -16.40
CA GLU A 7 17.70 17.24 -17.17
C GLU A 7 18.08 16.07 -16.27
N VAL A 8 17.21 15.07 -16.19
CA VAL A 8 17.40 13.89 -15.34
C VAL A 8 17.23 12.64 -16.17
N THR A 9 18.16 11.70 -16.01
CA THR A 9 18.03 10.38 -16.61
C THR A 9 17.03 9.53 -15.83
N TYR A 10 16.52 8.47 -16.46
CA TYR A 10 15.67 7.49 -15.78
C TYR A 10 16.40 6.83 -14.60
N GLU A 11 17.70 6.54 -14.74
CA GLU A 11 18.50 5.95 -13.65
C GLU A 11 18.62 6.90 -12.45
N SER A 12 18.81 8.21 -12.70
CA SER A 12 18.82 9.21 -11.62
C SER A 12 17.50 9.21 -10.84
N ILE A 13 16.36 9.13 -11.54
CA ILE A 13 15.04 9.01 -10.89
C ILE A 13 14.95 7.71 -10.08
N ARG A 14 15.42 6.58 -10.63
CA ARG A 14 15.42 5.27 -9.96
C ARG A 14 16.24 5.31 -8.67
N GLU A 15 17.45 5.85 -8.73
CA GLU A 15 18.34 6.00 -7.57
C GLU A 15 17.74 6.89 -6.49
N TRP A 16 17.09 8.00 -6.87
CA TRP A 16 16.38 8.84 -5.91
C TRP A 16 15.22 8.10 -5.25
N CYS A 17 14.47 7.30 -6.00
CA CYS A 17 13.39 6.49 -5.43
C CYS A 17 13.94 5.45 -4.45
N GLU A 18 15.08 4.84 -4.74
CA GLU A 18 15.75 3.87 -3.87
C GLU A 18 16.32 4.55 -2.61
N LYS A 19 16.95 5.71 -2.76
CA LYS A 19 17.58 6.47 -1.67
C LYS A 19 16.56 7.10 -0.73
N PHE A 20 15.55 7.78 -1.27
CA PHE A 20 14.66 8.64 -0.47
C PHE A 20 13.24 8.08 -0.30
N GLY A 21 12.77 7.25 -1.23
CA GLY A 21 11.37 6.85 -1.29
C GLY A 21 10.88 6.15 -0.02
N GLN A 22 11.71 5.30 0.57
CA GLN A 22 11.35 4.59 1.81
C GLN A 22 11.27 5.52 3.02
N GLN A 23 12.17 6.51 3.12
CA GLN A 23 12.15 7.50 4.18
C GLN A 23 10.89 8.36 4.10
N TYR A 24 10.56 8.89 2.92
CA TYR A 24 9.34 9.67 2.72
C TYR A 24 8.08 8.86 3.04
N ALA A 25 8.02 7.62 2.57
CA ALA A 25 6.91 6.72 2.87
C ALA A 25 6.77 6.43 4.36
N ASN A 26 7.88 6.33 5.12
CA ASN A 26 7.84 6.17 6.58
C ASN A 26 7.31 7.42 7.29
N GLN A 27 7.76 8.61 6.89
CA GLN A 27 7.27 9.86 7.47
C GLN A 27 5.78 10.07 7.20
N LEU A 28 5.34 9.85 5.95
CA LEU A 28 3.92 9.92 5.58
C LEU A 28 3.07 8.92 6.37
N ARG A 29 3.59 7.71 6.63
CA ARG A 29 2.90 6.72 7.48
C ARG A 29 2.72 7.21 8.92
N ARG A 30 3.73 7.89 9.50
CA ARG A 30 3.65 8.44 10.87
C ARG A 30 2.66 9.60 10.97
N LYS A 31 2.54 10.43 9.93
CA LYS A 31 1.57 11.54 9.86
C LYS A 31 0.12 11.09 9.62
N ARG A 32 -0.17 9.78 9.50
CA ARG A 32 -1.55 9.32 9.20
C ARG A 32 -2.47 9.53 10.40
N PRO A 33 -3.60 10.25 10.23
CA PRO A 33 -4.44 10.66 11.36
C PRO A 33 -5.29 9.52 11.92
N TYR A 34 -5.79 8.58 11.11
CA TYR A 34 -6.66 7.50 11.57
C TYR A 34 -6.59 6.27 10.66
N ILE A 35 -6.68 5.09 11.26
CA ILE A 35 -6.77 3.80 10.59
C ILE A 35 -7.99 3.08 11.14
N ALA A 36 -8.91 2.66 10.26
CA ALA A 36 -10.12 1.99 10.70
C ALA A 36 -9.84 0.56 11.18
N ASP A 37 -10.66 0.09 12.12
CA ASP A 37 -10.56 -1.22 12.79
C ASP A 37 -11.13 -2.39 11.97
N LYS A 38 -11.71 -2.11 10.79
CA LYS A 38 -12.19 -3.09 9.83
C LYS A 38 -11.19 -3.22 8.68
N TRP A 39 -10.56 -4.38 8.57
CA TRP A 39 -9.52 -4.66 7.57
C TRP A 39 -10.05 -5.54 6.45
N HIS A 40 -9.69 -5.21 5.21
CA HIS A 40 -9.95 -6.00 4.01
C HIS A 40 -8.61 -6.52 3.47
N LEU A 41 -8.51 -7.83 3.27
CA LEU A 41 -7.28 -8.50 2.88
C LEU A 41 -7.51 -9.39 1.67
N ASP A 42 -6.59 -9.31 0.73
CA ASP A 42 -6.63 -10.08 -0.50
C ASP A 42 -5.22 -10.30 -1.05
N GLU A 43 -5.10 -11.26 -1.94
CA GLU A 43 -3.86 -11.59 -2.61
C GLU A 43 -4.04 -11.69 -4.12
N VAL A 44 -3.06 -11.17 -4.85
CA VAL A 44 -3.06 -11.26 -6.31
C VAL A 44 -1.76 -11.87 -6.82
N VAL A 45 -1.85 -12.62 -7.90
CA VAL A 45 -0.68 -13.23 -8.55
C VAL A 45 0.12 -12.18 -9.31
N VAL A 46 1.43 -12.15 -9.10
CA VAL A 46 2.39 -11.31 -9.82
C VAL A 46 3.45 -12.21 -10.42
N THR A 47 3.71 -12.08 -11.72
CA THR A 47 4.74 -12.87 -12.40
C THR A 47 6.03 -12.07 -12.46
N ILE A 48 7.11 -12.63 -11.90
CA ILE A 48 8.45 -12.04 -11.87
C ILE A 48 9.39 -13.07 -12.47
N GLU A 49 10.03 -12.72 -13.59
CA GLU A 49 10.98 -13.61 -14.31
C GLU A 49 10.43 -15.03 -14.57
N GLY A 50 9.18 -15.10 -15.03
CA GLY A 50 8.51 -16.38 -15.32
C GLY A 50 8.01 -17.13 -14.08
N GLN A 51 8.35 -16.70 -12.87
CA GLN A 51 7.90 -17.32 -11.63
C GLN A 51 6.69 -16.58 -11.03
N GLN A 52 5.76 -17.34 -10.45
CA GLN A 52 4.59 -16.80 -9.76
C GLN A 52 4.92 -16.38 -8.33
N TYR A 53 4.56 -15.15 -7.99
CA TYR A 53 4.56 -14.60 -6.64
C TYR A 53 3.15 -14.16 -6.27
N TYR A 54 2.92 -13.99 -4.97
CA TYR A 54 1.65 -13.56 -4.40
C TYR A 54 1.85 -12.24 -3.67
N LEU A 55 1.11 -11.22 -4.11
CA LEU A 55 1.09 -9.91 -3.51
C LEU A 55 -0.06 -9.84 -2.51
N TRP A 56 0.27 -10.01 -1.24
CA TRP A 56 -0.67 -9.89 -0.12
C TRP A 56 -0.87 -8.42 0.20
N ARG A 57 -2.13 -7.99 0.28
CA ARG A 57 -2.50 -6.59 0.55
C ARG A 57 -3.53 -6.53 1.66
N ALA A 58 -3.38 -5.52 2.51
CA ALA A 58 -4.36 -5.16 3.53
C ALA A 58 -4.70 -3.68 3.41
N VAL A 59 -5.99 -3.37 3.41
CA VAL A 59 -6.53 -2.02 3.45
C VAL A 59 -7.59 -1.92 4.54
N ASP A 60 -7.81 -0.73 5.09
CA ASP A 60 -8.93 -0.52 6.02
C ASP A 60 -10.25 -0.21 5.27
N SER A 61 -11.35 -0.03 6.00
CA SER A 61 -12.65 0.32 5.43
C SER A 61 -12.64 1.68 4.71
N GLU A 62 -11.75 2.57 5.10
CA GLU A 62 -11.51 3.85 4.47
C GLU A 62 -10.64 3.74 3.20
N GLY A 63 -10.13 2.55 2.87
CA GLY A 63 -9.26 2.34 1.71
C GLY A 63 -7.82 2.81 1.91
N ASN A 64 -7.42 3.07 3.16
CA ASN A 64 -6.03 3.31 3.50
C ASN A 64 -5.26 1.99 3.40
N VAL A 65 -4.12 1.99 2.70
CA VAL A 65 -3.27 0.82 2.59
C VAL A 65 -2.51 0.63 3.89
N LEU A 66 -2.79 -0.47 4.59
CA LEU A 66 -2.15 -0.83 5.85
C LEU A 66 -0.78 -1.41 5.59
N ASP A 67 -0.75 -2.44 4.75
CA ASP A 67 0.48 -3.11 4.37
C ASP A 67 0.38 -3.90 3.08
N VAL A 68 1.55 -4.11 2.47
CA VAL A 68 1.72 -4.91 1.26
C VAL A 68 2.94 -5.80 1.44
N LEU A 69 2.81 -7.08 1.09
CA LEU A 69 3.86 -8.08 1.23
C LEU A 69 3.87 -9.03 0.02
N LEU A 70 5.00 -9.07 -0.67
CA LEU A 70 5.25 -10.03 -1.74
C LEU A 70 5.83 -11.33 -1.15
N GLN A 71 5.25 -12.46 -1.50
CA GLN A 71 5.66 -13.78 -1.04
C GLN A 71 5.65 -14.79 -2.18
N ARG A 72 6.47 -15.84 -2.09
CA ARG A 72 6.50 -16.91 -3.11
C ARG A 72 5.29 -17.85 -3.03
N HIS A 73 4.73 -18.01 -1.83
CA HIS A 73 3.68 -19.00 -1.56
C HIS A 73 2.34 -18.33 -1.17
N ARG A 74 1.25 -19.07 -1.42
CA ARG A 74 -0.13 -18.75 -1.03
C ARG A 74 -0.67 -19.73 0.01
N ASP A 75 0.15 -20.05 1.00
CA ASP A 75 -0.15 -21.04 2.04
C ASP A 75 -0.46 -20.39 3.41
N THR A 76 -0.81 -21.22 4.39
CA THR A 76 -1.09 -20.78 5.76
C THR A 76 0.11 -20.09 6.39
N LYS A 77 1.35 -20.53 6.09
CA LYS A 77 2.57 -19.92 6.64
C LYS A 77 2.75 -18.49 6.12
N ALA A 78 2.50 -18.28 4.83
CA ALA A 78 2.53 -16.96 4.19
C ALA A 78 1.43 -16.04 4.74
N ALA A 79 0.20 -16.52 4.90
CA ALA A 79 -0.89 -15.76 5.52
C ALA A 79 -0.57 -15.39 6.99
N HIS A 80 -0.04 -16.35 7.76
CA HIS A 80 0.39 -16.13 9.15
C HIS A 80 1.49 -15.06 9.25
N ARG A 81 2.51 -15.14 8.38
CA ARG A 81 3.55 -14.11 8.28
C ARG A 81 2.97 -12.74 7.95
N PHE A 82 2.00 -12.68 7.04
CA PHE A 82 1.34 -11.43 6.68
C PHE A 82 0.57 -10.82 7.87
N PHE A 83 -0.20 -11.63 8.61
CA PHE A 83 -0.91 -11.16 9.80
C PHE A 83 0.04 -10.65 10.89
N ARG A 84 1.13 -11.37 11.20
CA ARG A 84 2.11 -10.91 12.19
C ARG A 84 2.76 -9.59 11.79
N LYS A 85 3.13 -9.44 10.51
CA LYS A 85 3.68 -8.19 9.98
C LYS A 85 2.67 -7.05 10.13
N LEU A 86 1.42 -7.30 9.77
CA LEU A 86 0.34 -6.31 9.83
C LEU A 86 0.08 -5.85 11.26
N LEU A 87 -0.11 -6.78 12.20
CA LEU A 87 -0.31 -6.47 13.62
C LEU A 87 0.86 -5.70 14.23
N LYS A 88 2.10 -6.15 13.98
CA LYS A 88 3.31 -5.45 14.46
C LYS A 88 3.37 -4.02 13.92
N LYS A 89 2.96 -3.83 12.66
CA LYS A 89 3.05 -2.53 11.98
C LYS A 89 1.94 -1.57 12.42
N GLN A 90 0.72 -2.05 12.62
CA GLN A 90 -0.40 -1.21 13.05
C GLN A 90 -0.41 -0.98 14.57
N GLY A 91 0.12 -1.91 15.36
CA GLY A 91 0.17 -1.79 16.82
C GLY A 91 -1.16 -2.08 17.53
N PHE A 92 -2.19 -2.49 16.80
CA PHE A 92 -3.49 -2.86 17.37
C PHE A 92 -4.12 -4.05 16.62
N VAL A 93 -5.12 -4.66 17.23
CA VAL A 93 -5.90 -5.79 16.67
C VAL A 93 -7.20 -5.24 16.07
N PRO A 94 -7.55 -5.58 14.82
CA PRO A 94 -8.80 -5.13 14.20
C PRO A 94 -10.01 -5.79 14.86
N ARG A 95 -11.16 -5.14 14.79
CA ARG A 95 -12.43 -5.74 15.18
C ARG A 95 -12.90 -6.79 14.18
N VAL A 96 -12.73 -6.50 12.88
CA VAL A 96 -13.19 -7.37 11.79
C VAL A 96 -12.12 -7.50 10.71
N ILE A 97 -11.91 -8.72 10.22
CA ILE A 97 -11.22 -8.98 8.96
C ILE A 97 -12.19 -9.50 7.89
N VAL A 98 -12.04 -8.97 6.69
CA VAL A 98 -12.76 -9.39 5.49
C VAL A 98 -11.74 -9.97 4.53
N THR A 99 -11.94 -11.20 4.09
CA THR A 99 -11.08 -11.85 3.10
C THR A 99 -11.92 -12.58 2.06
N ASP A 100 -11.29 -12.99 0.96
CA ASP A 100 -11.88 -14.02 0.10
C ASP A 100 -11.91 -15.40 0.81
N LYS A 101 -12.46 -16.42 0.15
CA LYS A 101 -12.65 -17.77 0.65
C LYS A 101 -11.36 -18.63 0.68
N LEU A 102 -10.18 -18.01 0.57
CA LEU A 102 -8.91 -18.74 0.67
C LEU A 102 -8.77 -19.37 2.07
N LYS A 103 -8.66 -20.71 2.12
CA LYS A 103 -8.55 -21.49 3.37
C LYS A 103 -7.35 -21.09 4.23
N SER A 104 -6.25 -20.64 3.60
CA SER A 104 -5.03 -20.18 4.27
C SER A 104 -5.28 -19.04 5.27
N TYR A 105 -6.21 -18.12 4.97
CA TYR A 105 -6.57 -17.05 5.90
C TYR A 105 -7.25 -17.58 7.15
N ALA A 106 -8.24 -18.46 7.00
CA ALA A 106 -8.97 -19.03 8.12
C ALA A 106 -8.03 -19.83 9.04
N ALA A 107 -7.10 -20.59 8.46
CA ALA A 107 -6.10 -21.34 9.21
C ALA A 107 -5.13 -20.42 9.97
N ALA A 108 -4.62 -19.37 9.32
CA ALA A 108 -3.73 -18.38 9.97
C ALA A 108 -4.46 -17.56 11.05
N LYS A 109 -5.73 -17.22 10.82
CA LYS A 109 -6.57 -16.45 11.75
C LYS A 109 -6.71 -17.19 13.07
N LYS A 110 -6.99 -18.49 13.04
CA LYS A 110 -7.10 -19.33 14.25
C LYS A 110 -5.84 -19.28 15.13
N GLN A 111 -4.68 -19.01 14.55
CA GLN A 111 -3.41 -18.92 15.28
C GLN A 111 -3.16 -17.54 15.86
N VAL A 112 -3.43 -16.45 15.11
CA VAL A 112 -2.98 -15.08 15.46
C VAL A 112 -4.12 -14.13 15.86
N LEU A 113 -5.33 -14.33 15.33
CA LEU A 113 -6.45 -13.39 15.41
C LEU A 113 -7.70 -14.08 15.98
N LYS A 114 -7.55 -14.75 17.13
CA LYS A 114 -8.60 -15.62 17.71
C LYS A 114 -9.92 -14.89 17.96
N SER A 115 -9.86 -13.69 18.54
CA SER A 115 -11.03 -12.86 18.90
C SER A 115 -11.60 -12.03 17.75
N VAL A 116 -10.93 -11.97 16.59
CA VAL A 116 -11.36 -11.12 15.48
C VAL A 116 -12.51 -11.77 14.71
N GLU A 117 -13.53 -10.99 14.38
CA GLU A 117 -14.61 -11.45 13.51
C GLU A 117 -14.08 -11.65 12.09
N HIS A 118 -14.30 -12.83 11.49
CA HIS A 118 -13.87 -13.11 10.13
C HIS A 118 -15.07 -13.23 9.20
N ARG A 119 -15.18 -12.31 8.24
CA ARG A 119 -16.22 -12.33 7.21
C ARG A 119 -15.64 -12.76 5.87
N GLN A 120 -16.29 -13.74 5.25
CA GLN A 120 -15.92 -14.24 3.92
C GLN A 120 -17.08 -14.00 2.95
N HIS A 121 -17.04 -12.88 2.23
CA HIS A 121 -18.11 -12.53 1.29
C HIS A 121 -17.55 -11.75 0.11
N LYS A 122 -17.82 -12.22 -1.13
CA LYS A 122 -17.29 -11.65 -2.37
C LYS A 122 -17.57 -10.15 -2.48
N GLY A 123 -18.81 -9.71 -2.26
CA GLY A 123 -19.17 -8.29 -2.35
C GLY A 123 -18.55 -7.38 -1.28
N LEU A 124 -18.03 -7.94 -0.17
CA LEU A 124 -17.34 -7.16 0.86
C LEU A 124 -15.86 -6.94 0.52
N ASN A 125 -15.31 -7.64 -0.48
CA ASN A 125 -13.89 -7.58 -0.83
C ASN A 125 -13.54 -6.52 -1.89
N ASN A 126 -14.56 -5.90 -2.52
CA ASN A 126 -14.39 -4.88 -3.57
C ASN A 126 -13.39 -3.77 -3.20
N ARG A 127 -13.30 -3.42 -1.91
CA ARG A 127 -12.38 -2.39 -1.42
C ARG A 127 -10.91 -2.76 -1.66
N VAL A 128 -10.52 -3.98 -1.29
CA VAL A 128 -9.14 -4.44 -1.46
C VAL A 128 -8.88 -4.81 -2.93
N GLU A 129 -9.85 -5.38 -3.64
CA GLU A 129 -9.76 -5.64 -5.08
C GLU A 129 -9.44 -4.36 -5.88
N ASN A 130 -10.21 -3.29 -5.66
CA ASN A 130 -9.97 -1.99 -6.30
C ASN A 130 -8.62 -1.38 -5.92
N SER A 131 -8.13 -1.65 -4.70
CA SER A 131 -6.85 -1.14 -4.25
C SER A 131 -5.64 -1.78 -4.95
N HIS A 132 -5.81 -2.90 -5.67
CA HIS A 132 -4.78 -3.48 -6.52
C HIS A 132 -4.59 -2.73 -7.85
N GLN A 133 -5.62 -2.03 -8.35
CA GLN A 133 -5.59 -1.39 -9.68
C GLN A 133 -4.40 -0.44 -9.88
N PRO A 134 -4.07 0.48 -8.95
CA PRO A 134 -2.96 1.40 -9.14
C PRO A 134 -1.61 0.69 -9.22
N THR A 135 -1.44 -0.39 -8.44
CA THR A 135 -0.23 -1.23 -8.50
C THR A 135 -0.15 -1.95 -9.85
N ARG A 136 -1.26 -2.50 -10.35
CA ARG A 136 -1.31 -3.15 -11.67
C ARG A 136 -1.01 -2.19 -12.80
N THR A 137 -1.53 -0.96 -12.74
CA THR A 137 -1.20 0.08 -13.73
C THR A 137 0.30 0.37 -13.75
N ARG A 138 0.94 0.46 -12.58
CA ARG A 138 2.39 0.66 -12.50
C ARG A 138 3.19 -0.56 -12.97
N GLU A 139 2.82 -1.76 -12.54
CA GLU A 139 3.42 -3.01 -12.98
C GLU A 139 3.44 -3.10 -14.52
N ARG A 140 2.30 -2.81 -15.18
CA ARG A 140 2.19 -2.83 -16.64
C ARG A 140 3.08 -1.77 -17.30
N ARG A 141 3.05 -0.52 -16.80
CA ARG A 141 3.90 0.57 -17.32
C ARG A 141 5.40 0.26 -17.17
N MET A 142 5.78 -0.45 -16.11
CA MET A 142 7.16 -0.86 -15.84
C MET A 142 7.56 -2.16 -16.56
N ARG A 143 6.70 -2.71 -17.43
CA ARG A 143 6.94 -4.00 -18.13
C ARG A 143 7.20 -5.16 -17.17
N ARG A 144 6.41 -5.21 -16.08
CA ARG A 144 6.47 -6.16 -14.96
C ARG A 144 7.73 -6.01 -14.12
N PHE A 145 7.64 -6.47 -12.86
CA PHE A 145 8.80 -6.50 -11.98
C PHE A 145 9.83 -7.54 -12.45
N LYS A 146 11.10 -7.23 -12.22
CA LYS A 146 12.24 -8.10 -12.59
C LYS A 146 12.87 -8.78 -11.37
N SER A 147 12.67 -8.26 -10.16
CA SER A 147 13.19 -8.87 -8.94
C SER A 147 12.17 -8.78 -7.81
N PRO A 148 11.97 -9.84 -7.01
CA PRO A 148 11.08 -9.80 -5.85
C PRO A 148 11.51 -8.75 -4.82
N GLY A 149 12.82 -8.60 -4.62
CA GLY A 149 13.37 -7.61 -3.68
C GLY A 149 13.12 -6.19 -4.15
N GLN A 150 13.37 -5.89 -5.42
CA GLN A 150 13.07 -4.59 -6.01
C GLN A 150 11.56 -4.30 -6.01
N ALA A 151 10.73 -5.29 -6.33
CA ALA A 151 9.27 -5.16 -6.27
C ALA A 151 8.80 -4.80 -4.86
N GLN A 152 9.28 -5.52 -3.83
CA GLN A 152 8.93 -5.22 -2.45
C GLN A 152 9.39 -3.81 -2.02
N ARG A 153 10.60 -3.39 -2.40
CA ARG A 153 11.09 -2.02 -2.12
C ARG A 153 10.21 -0.97 -2.78
N PHE A 154 9.91 -1.14 -4.06
CA PHE A 154 9.01 -0.27 -4.81
C PHE A 154 7.63 -0.18 -4.15
N LEU A 155 6.99 -1.30 -3.85
CA LEU A 155 5.65 -1.33 -3.23
C LEU A 155 5.64 -0.66 -1.85
N SER A 156 6.72 -0.82 -1.08
CA SER A 156 6.83 -0.28 0.27
C SER A 156 6.90 1.25 0.31
N SER A 157 7.44 1.88 -0.74
CA SER A 157 7.50 3.33 -0.90
C SER A 157 6.34 3.90 -1.73
N PHE A 158 5.99 3.23 -2.83
CA PHE A 158 4.96 3.66 -3.75
C PHE A 158 3.58 3.79 -3.09
N GLU A 159 3.17 2.82 -2.27
CA GLU A 159 1.80 2.79 -1.75
C GLU A 159 1.47 3.98 -0.83
N PRO A 160 2.29 4.32 0.19
CA PRO A 160 2.01 5.49 1.02
C PRO A 160 2.09 6.81 0.25
N ILE A 161 3.08 6.95 -0.62
CA ILE A 161 3.27 8.18 -1.42
C ILE A 161 2.06 8.39 -2.34
N ARG A 162 1.64 7.34 -3.05
CA ARG A 162 0.46 7.40 -3.90
C ARG A 162 -0.79 7.74 -3.09
N GLN A 163 -1.01 7.06 -1.97
CA GLN A 163 -2.19 7.33 -1.12
C GLN A 163 -2.21 8.78 -0.62
N HIS A 164 -1.05 9.36 -0.35
CA HIS A 164 -0.91 10.77 0.04
C HIS A 164 -1.27 11.75 -1.08
N PHE A 165 -1.09 11.42 -2.35
CA PHE A 165 -1.43 12.31 -3.47
C PHE A 165 -2.77 12.02 -4.14
N HIS A 166 -3.47 10.97 -3.73
CA HIS A 166 -4.77 10.61 -4.29
C HIS A 166 -5.88 10.65 -3.21
N PRO A 167 -6.31 11.85 -2.79
CA PRO A 167 -7.49 11.98 -1.93
C PRO A 167 -8.73 11.47 -2.66
N LYS A 168 -9.76 11.08 -1.90
CA LYS A 168 -11.00 10.50 -2.43
C LYS A 168 -11.84 11.58 -3.11
N GLN A 169 -11.50 11.93 -4.35
CA GLN A 169 -12.15 13.00 -5.11
C GLN A 169 -13.68 12.87 -5.15
N HIS A 170 -14.20 11.65 -5.29
CA HIS A 170 -15.65 11.38 -5.34
C HIS A 170 -16.41 11.72 -4.04
N GLN A 171 -15.72 11.98 -2.94
CA GLN A 171 -16.31 12.35 -1.64
C GLN A 171 -16.20 13.86 -1.36
N LEU A 172 -15.61 14.63 -2.28
CA LEU A 172 -15.23 16.02 -2.05
C LEU A 172 -15.79 16.91 -3.15
N THR A 173 -16.25 18.09 -2.74
CA THR A 173 -16.50 19.17 -3.69
C THR A 173 -15.18 19.66 -4.29
N ALA A 174 -15.21 20.25 -5.48
CA ALA A 174 -14.01 20.75 -6.14
C ALA A 174 -13.18 21.72 -5.26
N PRO A 175 -13.77 22.68 -4.51
CA PRO A 175 -13.01 23.53 -3.60
C PRO A 175 -12.31 22.75 -2.48
N ARG A 176 -13.03 21.81 -1.83
CA ARG A 176 -12.45 20.98 -0.75
C ARG A 176 -11.34 20.08 -1.26
N TYR A 177 -11.48 19.53 -2.47
CA TYR A 177 -10.45 18.73 -3.11
C TYR A 177 -9.15 19.53 -3.33
N ARG A 178 -9.27 20.77 -3.85
CA ARG A 178 -8.12 21.66 -4.05
C ARG A 178 -7.45 22.02 -2.74
N GLU A 179 -8.24 22.34 -1.71
CA GLU A 179 -7.71 22.66 -0.38
C GLU A 179 -6.95 21.47 0.22
N GLN A 180 -7.53 20.27 0.15
CA GLN A 180 -6.87 19.07 0.64
C GLN A 180 -5.58 18.74 -0.12
N LEU A 181 -5.55 18.98 -1.44
CA LEU A 181 -4.32 18.85 -2.21
C LEU A 181 -3.27 19.87 -1.80
N ARG A 182 -3.65 21.13 -1.54
CA ARG A 182 -2.72 22.16 -1.06
C ARG A 182 -2.05 21.72 0.25
N GLN A 183 -2.85 21.29 1.24
CA GLN A 183 -2.33 20.77 2.50
C GLN A 183 -1.41 19.56 2.29
N ARG A 184 -1.78 18.63 1.41
CA ARG A 184 -0.94 17.46 1.10
C ARG A 184 0.39 17.85 0.43
N PHE A 185 0.41 18.91 -0.38
CA PHE A 185 1.66 19.43 -0.94
C PHE A 185 2.53 20.12 0.12
N GLU A 186 1.93 20.81 1.09
CA GLU A 186 2.65 21.36 2.25
C GLU A 186 3.24 20.24 3.11
N ASP A 187 2.44 19.24 3.47
CA ASP A 187 2.91 18.05 4.20
C ASP A 187 4.07 17.36 3.47
N TRP A 188 4.02 17.33 2.14
CA TRP A 188 5.07 16.76 1.32
C TRP A 188 6.34 17.59 1.34
N ARG A 189 6.25 18.93 1.34
CA ARG A 189 7.43 19.81 1.47
C ARG A 189 8.13 19.54 2.80
N ASP A 190 7.39 19.40 3.89
CA ASP A 190 7.95 19.04 5.19
C ASP A 190 8.66 17.68 5.14
N VAL A 191 7.98 16.67 4.59
CA VAL A 191 8.52 15.30 4.53
C VAL A 191 9.78 15.21 3.66
N ALA A 192 9.81 15.98 2.57
CA ALA A 192 10.94 16.09 1.67
C ALA A 192 12.01 17.10 2.16
N CYS A 193 11.83 17.70 3.33
CA CYS A 193 12.68 18.75 3.88
C CYS A 193 12.93 19.91 2.90
N LEU A 194 11.96 20.21 2.04
CA LEU A 194 12.02 21.31 1.10
C LEU A 194 11.68 22.60 1.86
N LYS A 195 12.70 23.43 2.14
CA LYS A 195 12.47 24.78 2.64
C LYS A 195 11.55 25.53 1.67
N PRO A 196 10.64 26.40 2.16
CA PRO A 196 9.91 27.32 1.29
C PRO A 196 10.94 28.11 0.47
N ALA A 197 10.67 28.29 -0.83
CA ALA A 197 11.44 29.27 -1.59
C ALA A 197 11.22 30.63 -0.92
N ALA A 198 12.31 31.29 -0.56
CA ALA A 198 12.31 32.66 -0.05
C ALA A 198 11.80 33.63 -1.12
#